data_AF-A0A2V7ZM20-F1
#
_entry.id   AF-A0A2V7ZM20-F1
#
_cell.length_a   1.000
_cell.length_b   1.000
_cell.length_c   1.000
_cell.angle_alpha   90.00
_cell.angle_beta   90.00
_cell.angle_gamma   90.00
#
_symmetry.space_group_name_H-M   'P 1'
#
loop_
_entity.id
_entity.type
_entity.pdbx_description
1 polymer ?
#
loop_
_entity_poly.entity_id
_entity_poly.type
_entity_poly.pdbx_seq_one_letter_code
_entity_poly.pdbx_strand_id
1 'polypeptide(L)'
;MGDAGVPRPTPGAIELLGIEPLEEYARRLAALLTVSSRGRGNSRAHLKRLRQHTRTLRQVYTSLADDAKRGEPSSPAAEWLLDNFHIVLAALRDIHHDLPPAFFRRLPRIAADEFAGLPRIYAMALELIRCSAGRLDSQRLHRFVTAFQSITPLTMGELWAWPSALKLALVEHLRTRADILATSRAHRLDADRLVDALETPAHVRDRWPSNVHPAFVIRLLQRSRERETAAPLRHELDAALASRGQTIEDAIRSEARHQAAEQAFMANLIGSLRLVSSFDWSEFFESVSLVEQVLQRDPVAVYGRMDFASRDRYR
;
A
#
# COMPACT_ATOMS: atom_id res chain seq x y z
N MET A 1 -16.98 -29.44 -18.88
CA MET A 1 -17.75 -28.82 -17.78
C MET A 1 -16.95 -29.06 -16.52
N GLY A 2 -16.32 -28.02 -16.00
CA GLY A 2 -15.28 -28.10 -14.98
C GLY A 2 -14.62 -26.72 -14.89
N ASP A 3 -15.44 -25.73 -14.56
CA ASP A 3 -15.01 -24.38 -14.23
C ASP A 3 -14.21 -24.48 -12.92
N ALA A 4 -12.89 -24.67 -13.06
CA ALA A 4 -11.96 -24.55 -11.96
C ALA A 4 -11.86 -23.06 -11.62
N GLY A 5 -12.86 -22.59 -10.86
CA GLY A 5 -12.89 -21.25 -10.29
C GLY A 5 -11.56 -20.98 -9.61
N VAL A 6 -10.78 -20.09 -10.21
CA VAL A 6 -9.51 -19.63 -9.68
C VAL A 6 -9.73 -19.15 -8.24
N PRO A 7 -8.97 -19.63 -7.24
CA PRO A 7 -9.10 -19.13 -5.89
C PRO A 7 -8.81 -17.64 -5.91
N ARG A 8 -9.84 -16.83 -5.64
CA ARG A 8 -9.68 -15.40 -5.42
C ARG A 8 -8.77 -15.24 -4.19
N PRO A 9 -7.69 -14.45 -4.25
CA PRO A 9 -6.93 -14.14 -3.05
C PRO A 9 -7.87 -13.45 -2.05
N THR A 10 -7.96 -14.01 -0.86
CA THR A 10 -8.75 -13.50 0.25
C THR A 10 -8.34 -12.05 0.53
N PRO A 11 -9.28 -11.12 0.77
CA PRO A 11 -8.93 -9.77 1.19
C PRO A 11 -8.20 -9.86 2.53
N GLY A 12 -6.87 -9.70 2.53
CA GLY A 12 -6.03 -9.75 3.73
C GLY A 12 -4.85 -10.73 3.70
N ALA A 13 -4.75 -11.62 2.71
CA ALA A 13 -3.56 -12.46 2.56
C ALA A 13 -2.43 -11.65 1.90
N ILE A 14 -1.43 -11.26 2.70
CA ILE A 14 -0.17 -10.71 2.20
C ILE A 14 0.61 -11.88 1.60
N GLU A 15 0.39 -12.15 0.31
CA GLU A 15 1.14 -13.17 -0.42
C GLU A 15 2.29 -12.53 -1.20
N LEU A 16 3.53 -12.90 -0.85
CA LEU A 16 4.72 -12.52 -1.59
C LEU A 16 4.93 -13.54 -2.71
N LEU A 17 4.54 -13.19 -3.93
CA LEU A 17 4.83 -14.05 -5.07
C LEU A 17 6.34 -14.16 -5.30
N GLY A 18 6.80 -15.37 -5.67
CA GLY A 18 8.11 -15.59 -6.27
C GLY A 18 8.22 -14.90 -7.63
N ILE A 19 9.40 -14.96 -8.27
CA ILE A 19 9.62 -14.28 -9.57
C ILE A 19 8.78 -14.92 -10.68
N GLU A 20 8.74 -16.24 -10.79
CA GLU A 20 8.02 -16.93 -11.86
C GLU A 20 6.49 -16.76 -11.74
N PRO A 21 5.86 -16.92 -10.55
CA PRO A 21 4.44 -16.60 -10.37
C PRO A 21 4.13 -15.12 -10.64
N LEU A 22 5.06 -14.21 -10.30
CA LEU A 22 4.92 -12.78 -10.57
C LEU A 22 4.86 -12.48 -12.06
N GLU A 23 5.68 -13.13 -12.87
CA GLU A 23 5.66 -12.96 -14.34
C GLU A 23 4.39 -13.50 -14.97
N GLU A 24 3.94 -14.68 -14.53
CA GLU A 24 2.69 -15.27 -14.99
C GLU A 24 1.50 -14.36 -14.64
N TYR A 25 1.52 -13.82 -13.41
CA TYR A 25 0.54 -12.83 -12.98
C TYR A 25 0.59 -11.56 -13.86
N ALA A 26 1.79 -11.05 -14.19
CA ALA A 26 1.95 -9.89 -15.07
C ALA A 26 1.39 -10.13 -16.49
N ARG A 27 1.61 -11.32 -17.07
CA ARG A 27 1.03 -11.71 -18.37
C ARG A 27 -0.49 -11.76 -18.32
N ARG A 28 -1.06 -12.35 -17.27
CA ARG A 28 -2.53 -12.38 -17.07
C ARG A 28 -3.10 -10.98 -16.91
N LEU A 29 -2.45 -10.14 -16.12
CA LEU A 29 -2.86 -8.75 -15.93
C LEU A 29 -2.83 -8.00 -17.27
N ALA A 30 -1.80 -8.18 -18.10
CA ALA A 30 -1.71 -7.56 -19.42
C ALA A 30 -2.89 -7.95 -20.33
N ALA A 31 -3.34 -9.21 -20.29
CA ALA A 31 -4.50 -9.66 -21.04
C ALA A 31 -5.82 -9.01 -20.57
N LEU A 32 -5.93 -8.67 -19.28
CA LEU A 32 -7.11 -8.03 -18.69
C LEU A 32 -7.15 -6.51 -18.94
N LEU A 33 -5.98 -5.84 -18.89
CA LEU A 33 -5.87 -4.37 -18.95
C LEU A 33 -5.96 -3.82 -20.37
N THR A 34 -7.09 -4.04 -21.03
CA THR A 34 -7.39 -3.49 -22.37
C THR A 34 -7.52 -1.97 -22.34
N VAL A 35 -6.92 -1.30 -23.33
CA VAL A 35 -6.89 0.17 -23.41
C VAL A 35 -8.14 0.72 -24.11
N SER A 36 -8.73 1.75 -23.54
CA SER A 36 -9.84 2.51 -24.13
C SER A 36 -9.39 3.28 -25.36
N SER A 37 -10.12 3.15 -26.46
CA SER A 37 -9.97 4.04 -27.63
C SER A 37 -10.51 5.46 -27.40
N ARG A 38 -11.39 5.63 -26.40
CA ARG A 38 -12.03 6.91 -26.04
C ARG A 38 -11.76 7.27 -24.59
N GLY A 39 -11.09 8.39 -24.37
CA GLY A 39 -11.18 9.10 -23.08
C GLY A 39 -9.91 9.78 -22.62
N ARG A 40 -9.83 11.10 -22.81
CA ARG A 40 -9.01 11.96 -21.94
C ARG A 40 -9.61 11.89 -20.54
N GLY A 41 -8.98 11.19 -19.61
CA GLY A 41 -9.58 11.05 -18.28
C GLY A 41 -9.37 12.26 -17.37
N ASN A 42 -10.00 12.19 -16.20
CA ASN A 42 -10.15 13.32 -15.30
C ASN A 42 -8.90 13.55 -14.44
N SER A 43 -8.00 14.43 -14.88
CA SER A 43 -6.79 14.80 -14.12
C SER A 43 -7.11 15.44 -12.75
N ARG A 44 -8.26 16.11 -12.61
CA ARG A 44 -8.69 16.70 -11.33
C ARG A 44 -8.99 15.61 -10.31
N ALA A 45 -9.51 14.46 -10.74
CA ALA A 45 -9.79 13.33 -9.85
C ALA A 45 -8.50 12.76 -9.25
N HIS A 46 -7.43 12.64 -10.05
CA HIS A 46 -6.12 12.22 -9.57
C HIS A 46 -5.54 13.18 -8.52
N LEU A 47 -5.49 14.48 -8.83
CA LEU A 47 -5.02 15.47 -7.86
C LEU A 47 -5.88 15.52 -6.58
N LYS A 48 -7.19 15.31 -6.70
CA LYS A 48 -8.09 15.21 -5.54
C LYS A 48 -7.74 13.99 -4.70
N ARG A 49 -7.54 12.83 -5.34
CA ARG A 49 -7.17 11.58 -4.65
C ARG A 49 -5.81 11.70 -3.94
N LEU A 50 -4.79 12.23 -4.62
CA LEU A 50 -3.47 12.46 -4.02
C LEU A 50 -3.54 13.41 -2.80
N ARG A 51 -4.29 14.51 -2.90
CA ARG A 51 -4.53 15.41 -1.77
C ARG A 51 -5.26 14.73 -0.62
N GLN A 52 -6.24 13.87 -0.90
CA GLN A 52 -6.94 13.11 0.12
C GLN A 52 -5.99 12.14 0.83
N HIS A 53 -5.18 11.38 0.09
CA HIS A 53 -4.19 10.48 0.68
C HIS A 53 -3.18 11.22 1.55
N THR A 54 -2.68 12.36 1.06
CA THR A 54 -1.76 13.23 1.80
C THR A 54 -2.39 13.71 3.11
N ARG A 55 -3.65 14.15 3.07
CA ARG A 55 -4.37 14.64 4.26
C ARG A 55 -4.55 13.52 5.29
N THR A 56 -5.03 12.35 4.87
CA THR A 56 -5.23 11.21 5.76
C THR A 56 -3.92 10.77 6.40
N LEU A 57 -2.84 10.61 5.61
CA LEU A 57 -1.52 10.24 6.13
C LEU A 57 -1.00 11.24 7.16
N ARG A 58 -1.14 12.55 6.90
CA ARG A 58 -0.74 13.60 7.85
C ARG A 58 -1.56 13.56 9.14
N GLN A 59 -2.88 13.35 9.03
CA GLN A 59 -3.74 13.25 10.21
C GLN A 59 -3.36 12.07 11.11
N VAL A 60 -3.09 10.91 10.52
CA VAL A 60 -2.63 9.73 11.27
C VAL A 60 -1.26 9.99 11.89
N TYR A 61 -0.31 10.52 11.12
CA TYR A 61 1.02 10.89 11.62
C TYR A 61 0.94 11.84 12.81
N THR A 62 0.18 12.93 12.73
CA THR A 62 0.03 13.89 13.84
C THR A 62 -0.57 13.23 15.07
N SER A 63 -1.62 12.40 14.89
CA SER A 63 -2.25 11.68 16.00
C SER A 63 -1.28 10.73 16.71
N LEU A 64 -0.47 9.99 15.95
CA LEU A 64 0.55 9.08 16.49
C LEU A 64 1.71 9.84 17.14
N ALA A 65 2.13 10.96 16.56
CA ALA A 65 3.21 11.79 17.12
C ALA A 65 2.79 12.41 18.46
N ASP A 66 1.53 12.83 18.59
CA ASP A 66 1.01 13.39 19.83
C ASP A 66 0.86 12.31 20.91
N ASP A 67 0.52 11.07 20.55
CA ASP A 67 0.54 9.92 21.48
C ASP A 67 1.96 9.66 21.99
N ALA A 68 2.95 9.61 21.09
CA ALA A 68 4.35 9.39 21.45
C ALA A 68 4.88 10.48 22.40
N LYS A 69 4.51 11.76 22.18
CA LYS A 69 4.86 12.87 23.09
C LYS A 69 4.27 12.72 24.49
N ARG A 70 3.10 12.09 24.62
CA ARG A 70 2.45 11.80 25.92
C ARG A 70 3.01 10.54 26.60
N GLY A 71 3.97 9.86 25.97
CA GLY A 71 4.55 8.61 26.49
C GLY A 71 3.61 7.41 26.32
N GLU A 72 2.60 7.50 25.46
CA GLU A 72 1.72 6.37 25.18
C GLU A 72 2.47 5.30 24.37
N PRO A 73 2.28 4.00 24.69
CA PRO A 73 2.88 2.91 23.92
C PRO A 73 2.48 2.99 22.44
N SER A 74 3.47 2.98 21.54
CA SER A 74 3.25 2.92 20.10
C SER A 74 3.41 1.49 19.59
N SER A 75 2.70 1.14 18.52
CA SER A 75 2.95 -0.14 17.85
C SER A 75 4.21 -0.05 17.01
N PRO A 76 4.93 -1.15 16.75
CA PRO A 76 6.14 -1.12 15.91
C PRO A 76 5.91 -0.54 14.51
N ALA A 77 4.74 -0.79 13.92
CA ALA A 77 4.35 -0.22 12.63
C ALA A 77 4.10 1.29 12.68
N ALA A 78 3.59 1.80 13.81
CA ALA A 78 3.40 3.23 14.04
C ALA A 78 4.74 3.96 14.21
N GLU A 79 5.67 3.39 14.99
CA GLU A 79 7.03 3.90 15.15
C GLU A 79 7.74 3.99 13.79
N TRP A 80 7.66 2.91 13.00
CA TRP A 80 8.26 2.89 11.67
C TRP A 80 7.72 4.01 10.77
N LEU A 81 6.40 4.27 10.81
CA LEU A 81 5.80 5.36 10.06
C LEU A 81 6.28 6.74 10.55
N LEU A 82 6.39 6.93 11.87
CA LEU A 82 6.85 8.19 12.47
C LEU A 82 8.29 8.51 12.04
N ASP A 83 9.20 7.54 12.15
CA ASP A 83 10.62 7.70 11.84
C ASP A 83 10.84 7.99 10.34
N ASN A 84 10.00 7.41 9.48
CA ASN A 84 10.18 7.42 8.04
C ASN A 84 9.24 8.37 7.29
N PHE A 85 8.43 9.16 7.98
CA PHE A 85 7.41 10.01 7.34
C PHE A 85 8.00 11.03 6.36
N HIS A 86 9.25 11.47 6.57
CA HIS A 86 9.97 12.37 5.68
C HIS A 86 10.12 11.82 4.25
N ILE A 87 10.23 10.49 4.08
CA ILE A 87 10.34 9.82 2.78
C ILE A 87 9.01 9.89 2.04
N VAL A 88 7.91 9.70 2.77
CA VAL A 88 6.55 9.83 2.23
C VAL A 88 6.33 11.26 1.73
N LEU A 89 6.77 12.27 2.49
CA LEU A 89 6.71 13.67 2.08
C LEU A 89 7.56 13.99 0.85
N ALA A 90 8.75 13.40 0.74
CA ALA A 90 9.59 13.52 -0.45
C ALA A 90 8.90 12.92 -1.67
N ALA A 91 8.40 11.67 -1.57
CA ALA A 91 7.71 11.02 -2.67
C ALA A 91 6.45 11.77 -3.13
N LEU A 92 5.68 12.36 -2.20
CA LEU A 92 4.53 13.20 -2.54
C LEU A 92 4.92 14.44 -3.35
N ARG A 93 6.09 15.03 -3.05
CA ARG A 93 6.63 16.17 -3.80
C ARG A 93 7.05 15.74 -5.21
N ASP A 94 7.74 14.62 -5.32
CA ASP A 94 8.18 14.06 -6.59
C ASP A 94 6.99 13.74 -7.49
N ILE A 95 5.95 13.06 -6.98
CA ILE A 95 4.72 12.77 -7.74
C ILE A 95 4.11 14.08 -8.28
N HIS A 96 4.08 15.14 -7.48
CA HIS A 96 3.53 16.42 -7.92
C HIS A 96 4.37 17.07 -9.04
N HIS A 97 5.69 16.88 -9.03
CA HIS A 97 6.60 17.41 -10.04
C HIS A 97 6.58 16.58 -11.33
N ASP A 98 6.74 15.26 -11.19
CA ASP A 98 7.00 14.31 -12.27
C ASP A 98 5.72 13.81 -12.95
N LEU A 99 4.57 13.90 -12.27
CA LEU A 99 3.27 13.44 -12.77
C LEU A 99 2.26 14.60 -12.88
N PRO A 100 2.55 15.66 -13.65
CA PRO A 100 1.67 16.80 -13.74
C PRO A 100 0.32 16.41 -14.37
N PRO A 101 -0.77 17.14 -14.07
CA PRO A 101 -2.13 16.81 -14.53
C PRO A 101 -2.27 16.63 -16.04
N ALA A 102 -1.49 17.40 -16.81
CA ALA A 102 -1.48 17.31 -18.26
C ALA A 102 -0.88 15.98 -18.76
N PHE A 103 0.21 15.54 -18.14
CA PHE A 103 0.86 14.26 -18.46
C PHE A 103 -0.03 13.09 -18.02
N PHE A 104 -0.55 13.11 -16.78
CA PHE A 104 -1.46 12.08 -16.26
C PHE A 104 -2.74 11.90 -17.12
N ARG A 105 -3.21 12.96 -17.78
CA ARG A 105 -4.37 12.91 -18.69
C ARG A 105 -4.06 12.21 -20.01
N ARG A 106 -2.81 12.20 -20.46
CA ARG A 106 -2.36 11.59 -21.71
C ARG A 106 -2.12 10.09 -21.60
N LEU A 107 -1.97 9.56 -20.38
CA LEU A 107 -1.72 8.14 -20.16
C LEU A 107 -2.88 7.27 -20.66
N PRO A 108 -2.59 6.14 -21.35
CA PRO A 108 -3.59 5.16 -21.75
C PRO A 108 -4.42 4.65 -20.59
N ARG A 109 -5.75 4.57 -20.76
CA ARG A 109 -6.70 4.20 -19.71
C ARG A 109 -7.36 2.88 -19.97
N ILE A 110 -7.67 2.17 -18.91
CA ILE A 110 -8.30 0.85 -18.97
C ILE A 110 -9.79 1.00 -19.32
N ALA A 111 -10.28 0.18 -20.25
CA ALA A 111 -11.62 0.27 -20.82
C ALA A 111 -12.74 -0.31 -19.97
N ALA A 112 -12.47 -1.41 -19.29
CA ALA A 112 -13.47 -2.17 -18.55
C ALA A 112 -12.88 -2.70 -17.25
N ASP A 113 -13.71 -3.40 -16.50
CA ASP A 113 -13.34 -4.09 -15.24
C ASP A 113 -13.09 -3.15 -14.05
N GLU A 114 -12.60 -3.71 -12.94
CA GLU A 114 -12.37 -3.02 -11.66
C GLU A 114 -11.45 -1.79 -11.76
N PHE A 115 -10.61 -1.73 -12.79
CA PHE A 115 -9.69 -0.62 -13.05
C PHE A 115 -10.20 0.38 -14.10
N ALA A 116 -11.45 0.28 -14.53
CA ALA A 116 -12.01 1.11 -15.58
C ALA A 116 -11.74 2.61 -15.33
N GLY A 117 -11.19 3.28 -16.35
CA GLY A 117 -10.86 4.70 -16.31
C GLY A 117 -9.57 5.04 -15.56
N LEU A 118 -8.86 4.11 -14.92
CA LEU A 118 -7.52 4.34 -14.38
C LEU A 118 -6.46 4.26 -15.50
N PRO A 119 -5.34 5.01 -15.40
CA PRO A 119 -4.19 4.78 -16.26
C PRO A 119 -3.67 3.35 -16.08
N ARG A 120 -3.41 2.66 -17.19
CA ARG A 120 -2.95 1.27 -17.19
C ARG A 120 -1.68 1.09 -16.36
N ILE A 121 -0.70 1.96 -16.56
CA ILE A 121 0.57 1.95 -15.82
C ILE A 121 0.38 2.09 -14.30
N TYR A 122 -0.67 2.77 -13.85
CA TYR A 122 -0.96 2.93 -12.44
C TYR A 122 -1.63 1.69 -11.84
N ALA A 123 -2.55 1.06 -12.57
CA ALA A 123 -3.11 -0.25 -12.16
C ALA A 123 -2.00 -1.32 -12.06
N MET A 124 -1.08 -1.34 -13.02
CA MET A 124 0.11 -2.21 -12.96
C MET A 124 0.93 -1.99 -11.68
N ALA A 125 1.16 -0.74 -11.29
CA ALA A 125 1.89 -0.41 -10.07
C ALA A 125 1.16 -0.88 -8.80
N LEU A 126 -0.16 -0.64 -8.72
CA LEU A 126 -0.99 -1.10 -7.60
C LEU A 126 -0.91 -2.61 -7.43
N GLU A 127 -1.06 -3.36 -8.52
CA GLU A 127 -1.06 -4.82 -8.49
C GLU A 127 0.31 -5.40 -8.20
N LEU A 128 1.38 -4.85 -8.79
CA LEU A 128 2.76 -5.29 -8.49
C LEU A 128 3.08 -5.17 -6.99
N ILE A 129 2.70 -4.05 -6.37
CA ILE A 129 2.94 -3.83 -4.93
C ILE A 129 2.08 -4.79 -4.10
N ARG A 130 0.82 -5.03 -4.50
CA ARG A 130 -0.10 -5.95 -3.82
C ARG A 130 0.42 -7.38 -3.83
N CYS A 131 0.80 -7.92 -5.00
CA CYS A 131 1.27 -9.29 -5.15
C CYS A 131 2.73 -9.52 -4.71
N SER A 132 3.43 -8.44 -4.33
CA SER A 132 4.78 -8.50 -3.78
C SER A 132 4.85 -8.14 -2.30
N ALA A 133 3.72 -8.15 -1.58
CA ALA A 133 3.68 -7.81 -0.15
C ALA A 133 4.37 -6.45 0.18
N GLY A 134 4.25 -5.48 -0.72
CA GLY A 134 4.91 -4.18 -0.60
C GLY A 134 6.41 -4.15 -0.94
N ARG A 135 7.05 -5.31 -1.19
CA ARG A 135 8.49 -5.44 -1.40
C ARG A 135 8.85 -5.35 -2.89
N LEU A 136 9.57 -4.30 -3.25
CA LEU A 136 10.12 -4.10 -4.59
C LEU A 136 11.64 -4.26 -4.57
N ASP A 137 12.17 -4.75 -5.68
CA ASP A 137 13.60 -4.78 -5.99
C ASP A 137 13.78 -4.65 -7.51
N SER A 138 15.02 -4.39 -7.96
CA SER A 138 15.34 -4.18 -9.38
C SER A 138 14.83 -5.33 -10.25
N GLN A 139 15.07 -6.58 -9.82
CA GLN A 139 14.70 -7.77 -10.56
C GLN A 139 13.18 -7.88 -10.71
N ARG A 140 12.41 -7.68 -9.63
CA ARG A 140 10.94 -7.71 -9.67
C ARG A 140 10.37 -6.66 -10.62
N LEU A 141 10.87 -5.42 -10.54
CA LEU A 141 10.45 -4.34 -11.45
C LEU A 141 10.67 -4.74 -12.90
N HIS A 142 11.87 -5.20 -13.23
CA HIS A 142 12.26 -5.56 -14.59
C HIS A 142 11.45 -6.74 -15.12
N ARG A 143 11.39 -7.84 -14.35
CA ARG A 143 10.70 -9.08 -14.76
C ARG A 143 9.19 -8.84 -14.93
N PHE A 144 8.57 -8.06 -14.04
CA PHE A 144 7.15 -7.73 -14.14
C PHE A 144 6.84 -6.93 -15.41
N VAL A 145 7.56 -5.84 -15.66
CA VAL A 145 7.34 -5.00 -16.86
C VAL A 145 7.63 -5.78 -18.14
N THR A 146 8.70 -6.58 -18.16
CA THR A 146 9.05 -7.41 -19.33
C THR A 146 7.97 -8.45 -19.62
N ALA A 147 7.50 -9.18 -18.61
CA ALA A 147 6.45 -10.18 -18.75
C ALA A 147 5.11 -9.55 -19.15
N PHE A 148 4.77 -8.37 -18.63
CA PHE A 148 3.60 -7.63 -19.06
C PHE A 148 3.67 -7.26 -20.55
N GLN A 149 4.81 -6.71 -20.99
CA GLN A 149 5.02 -6.27 -22.37
C GLN A 149 5.08 -7.42 -23.38
N SER A 150 5.33 -8.66 -22.95
CA SER A 150 5.25 -9.83 -23.85
C SER A 150 3.84 -10.10 -24.34
N ILE A 151 2.82 -9.53 -23.69
CA ILE A 151 1.41 -9.66 -24.09
C ILE A 151 0.90 -8.36 -24.71
N THR A 152 1.22 -7.21 -24.11
CA THR A 152 0.80 -5.92 -24.66
C THR A 152 1.88 -4.85 -24.45
N PRO A 153 2.39 -4.25 -25.54
CA PRO A 153 3.40 -3.19 -25.46
C PRO A 153 2.93 -1.99 -24.63
N LEU A 154 3.87 -1.42 -23.86
CA LEU A 154 3.70 -0.14 -23.20
C LEU A 154 4.24 0.98 -24.10
N THR A 155 3.59 2.13 -24.05
CA THR A 155 4.10 3.34 -24.70
C THR A 155 5.31 3.89 -23.94
N MET A 156 6.18 4.65 -24.61
CA MET A 156 7.30 5.31 -23.94
C MET A 156 6.84 6.27 -22.84
N GLY A 157 5.70 6.94 -23.05
CA GLY A 157 5.07 7.78 -22.04
C GLY A 157 4.58 7.00 -20.82
N GLU A 158 4.13 5.75 -20.97
CA GLU A 158 3.83 4.88 -19.83
C GLU A 158 5.09 4.46 -19.08
N LEU A 159 6.16 4.07 -19.80
CA LEU A 159 7.42 3.70 -19.17
C LEU A 159 8.03 4.87 -18.38
N TRP A 160 7.99 6.08 -18.92
CA TRP A 160 8.42 7.29 -18.20
C TRP A 160 7.49 7.68 -17.04
N ALA A 161 6.23 7.27 -17.07
CA ALA A 161 5.31 7.47 -15.95
C ALA A 161 5.49 6.44 -14.83
N TRP A 162 6.17 5.31 -15.10
CA TRP A 162 6.34 4.21 -14.17
C TRP A 162 6.89 4.60 -12.79
N PRO A 163 7.94 5.44 -12.66
CA PRO A 163 8.48 5.83 -11.36
C PRO A 163 7.44 6.53 -10.50
N SER A 164 6.73 7.50 -11.10
CA SER A 164 5.68 8.27 -10.43
C SER A 164 4.44 7.43 -10.13
N ALA A 165 4.09 6.49 -11.02
CA ALA A 165 3.00 5.55 -10.81
C ALA A 165 3.29 4.62 -9.61
N LEU A 166 4.53 4.13 -9.48
CA LEU A 166 4.98 3.36 -8.32
C LEU A 166 4.93 4.18 -7.04
N LYS A 167 5.49 5.40 -7.02
CA LYS A 167 5.42 6.29 -5.84
C LYS A 167 3.97 6.54 -5.42
N LEU A 168 3.10 6.83 -6.38
CA LEU A 168 1.67 7.05 -6.14
C LEU A 168 0.99 5.82 -5.55
N ALA A 169 1.25 4.63 -6.10
CA ALA A 169 0.68 3.38 -5.63
C ALA A 169 1.20 3.01 -4.23
N LEU A 170 2.50 3.21 -3.96
CA LEU A 170 3.08 3.04 -2.63
C LEU A 170 2.44 3.96 -1.60
N VAL A 171 2.17 5.22 -1.95
CA VAL A 171 1.47 6.17 -1.07
C VAL A 171 0.02 5.73 -0.80
N GLU A 172 -0.68 5.17 -1.79
CA GLU A 172 -2.04 4.63 -1.58
C GLU A 172 -2.05 3.41 -0.63
N HIS A 173 -1.07 2.51 -0.79
CA HIS A 173 -0.88 1.37 0.11
C HIS A 173 -0.50 1.83 1.52
N LEU A 174 0.42 2.79 1.66
CA LEU A 174 0.79 3.40 2.95
C LEU A 174 -0.43 4.04 3.63
N ARG A 175 -1.27 4.76 2.86
CA ARG A 175 -2.50 5.35 3.39
C ARG A 175 -3.44 4.28 3.94
N THR A 176 -3.57 3.16 3.25
CA THR A 176 -4.41 2.03 3.69
C THR A 176 -3.88 1.43 4.99
N ARG A 177 -2.56 1.27 5.12
CA ARG A 177 -1.92 0.81 6.36
C ARG A 177 -2.08 1.83 7.50
N ALA A 178 -2.00 3.12 7.21
CA ALA A 178 -2.23 4.17 8.18
C ALA A 178 -3.68 4.17 8.71
N ASP A 179 -4.68 3.84 7.87
CA ASP A 179 -6.06 3.69 8.34
C ASP A 179 -6.20 2.52 9.35
N ILE A 180 -5.47 1.42 9.13
CA ILE A 180 -5.45 0.26 10.06
C ILE A 180 -4.85 0.68 11.39
N LEU A 181 -3.73 1.42 11.37
CA LEU A 181 -3.14 1.98 12.59
C LEU A 181 -4.10 2.91 13.32
N ALA A 182 -4.79 3.78 12.59
CA ALA A 182 -5.79 4.69 13.17
C ALA A 182 -6.96 3.93 13.80
N THR A 183 -7.42 2.85 13.16
CA THR A 183 -8.49 1.98 13.67
C THR A 183 -8.06 1.27 14.95
N SER A 184 -6.87 0.65 14.94
CA SER A 184 -6.28 0.01 16.13
C SER A 184 -6.11 1.02 17.27
N ARG A 185 -5.62 2.23 16.98
CA ARG A 185 -5.52 3.33 17.94
C ARG A 185 -6.88 3.70 18.53
N ALA A 186 -7.92 3.85 17.73
CA ALA A 186 -9.26 4.18 18.20
C ALA A 186 -9.78 3.12 19.20
N HIS A 187 -9.59 1.83 18.87
CA HIS A 187 -9.96 0.74 19.77
C HIS A 187 -9.16 0.71 21.08
N ARG A 188 -7.89 1.11 21.08
CA ARG A 188 -7.13 1.27 22.33
C ARG A 188 -7.70 2.40 23.21
N LEU A 189 -8.07 3.53 22.59
CA LEU A 189 -8.70 4.64 23.30
C LEU A 189 -10.09 4.29 23.84
N ASP A 190 -10.84 3.43 23.14
CA ASP A 190 -12.11 2.91 23.64
C ASP A 190 -11.92 2.09 24.92
N ALA A 191 -10.87 1.26 24.97
CA ALA A 191 -10.53 0.48 26.17
C ALA A 191 -10.13 1.38 27.34
N ASP A 192 -9.33 2.43 27.08
CA ASP A 192 -8.95 3.41 28.11
C ASP A 192 -10.18 4.12 28.68
N ARG A 193 -11.07 4.59 27.82
CA ARG A 193 -12.33 5.24 28.23
C ARG A 193 -13.20 4.32 29.07
N LEU A 194 -13.25 3.02 28.75
CA LEU A 194 -14.02 2.06 29.54
C LEU A 194 -13.46 1.92 30.97
N VAL A 195 -12.14 1.84 31.10
CA VAL A 195 -11.47 1.72 32.40
C VAL A 195 -11.57 3.00 33.22
N ASP A 196 -11.35 4.16 32.60
CA ASP A 196 -11.44 5.45 33.29
C ASP A 196 -12.88 5.71 33.76
N ALA A 197 -13.88 5.26 33.01
CA ALA A 197 -15.28 5.42 33.39
C ALA A 197 -15.74 4.49 34.53
N LEU A 198 -14.96 3.49 34.93
CA LEU A 198 -15.21 2.70 36.15
C LEU A 198 -15.09 3.54 37.42
N GLU A 199 -14.38 4.67 37.37
CA GLU A 199 -14.30 5.62 38.48
C GLU A 199 -15.62 6.38 38.70
N THR A 200 -16.59 6.26 37.77
CA THR A 200 -17.91 6.91 37.85
C THR A 200 -19.04 5.85 37.95
N PRO A 201 -19.97 5.92 38.93
CA PRO A 201 -20.90 4.83 39.27
C PRO A 201 -21.97 4.44 38.21
N ALA A 202 -21.90 4.92 36.97
CA ALA A 202 -22.94 4.69 35.97
C ALA A 202 -22.51 3.67 34.90
N HIS A 203 -23.11 2.46 34.96
CA HIS A 203 -23.44 1.52 33.87
C HIS A 203 -22.30 1.18 32.88
N VAL A 204 -21.50 0.18 33.25
CA VAL A 204 -20.35 -0.36 32.49
C VAL A 204 -20.80 -1.24 31.31
N ARG A 205 -21.91 -1.97 31.44
CA ARG A 205 -22.36 -2.97 30.45
C ARG A 205 -22.84 -2.39 29.12
N ASP A 206 -23.48 -1.23 29.12
CA ASP A 206 -23.97 -0.58 27.88
C ASP A 206 -22.86 0.08 27.05
N ARG A 207 -21.60 -0.02 27.49
CA ARG A 207 -20.43 0.62 26.89
C ARG A 207 -19.51 -0.34 26.13
N TRP A 208 -19.83 -1.62 26.12
CA TRP A 208 -19.08 -2.61 25.36
C TRP A 208 -19.24 -2.38 23.85
N PRO A 209 -18.15 -2.42 23.06
CA PRO A 209 -18.24 -2.27 21.62
C PRO A 209 -18.97 -3.46 21.00
N SER A 210 -19.78 -3.20 19.97
CA SER A 210 -20.48 -4.24 19.21
C SER A 210 -19.52 -5.22 18.51
N ASN A 211 -18.30 -4.78 18.18
CA ASN A 211 -17.22 -5.64 17.75
C ASN A 211 -15.97 -5.43 18.62
N VAL A 212 -15.49 -6.50 19.28
CA VAL A 212 -14.33 -6.45 20.15
C VAL A 212 -13.07 -6.66 19.31
N HIS A 213 -12.40 -5.56 18.98
CA HIS A 213 -11.15 -5.61 18.23
C HIS A 213 -10.00 -6.16 19.09
N PRO A 214 -9.06 -6.96 18.57
CA PRO A 214 -7.95 -7.51 19.36
C PRO A 214 -7.09 -6.44 20.09
N ALA A 215 -6.79 -5.31 19.43
CA ALA A 215 -6.18 -4.13 20.09
C ALA A 215 -6.95 -3.59 21.32
N PHE A 216 -8.30 -3.63 21.31
CA PHE A 216 -9.11 -3.27 22.49
C PHE A 216 -8.89 -4.29 23.61
N VAL A 217 -8.90 -5.59 23.29
CA VAL A 217 -8.67 -6.69 24.25
C VAL A 217 -7.32 -6.51 24.96
N ILE A 218 -6.24 -6.33 24.21
CA ILE A 218 -4.90 -6.17 24.78
C ILE A 218 -4.83 -4.93 25.67
N ARG A 219 -5.34 -3.79 25.20
CA ARG A 219 -5.29 -2.55 25.99
C ARG A 219 -6.14 -2.65 27.26
N LEU A 220 -7.33 -3.25 27.19
CA LEU A 220 -8.19 -3.48 28.35
C LEU A 220 -7.52 -4.38 29.39
N LEU A 221 -6.83 -5.44 28.95
CA LEU A 221 -6.09 -6.33 29.83
C LEU A 221 -4.87 -5.65 30.46
N GLN A 222 -4.19 -4.77 29.72
CA GLN A 222 -3.08 -3.98 30.25
C GLN A 222 -3.58 -3.02 31.34
N ARG A 223 -4.59 -2.20 31.01
CA ARG A 223 -5.16 -1.21 31.94
C ARG A 223 -5.83 -1.83 33.16
N SER A 224 -6.45 -3.00 33.03
CA SER A 224 -7.04 -3.70 34.17
C SER A 224 -6.01 -4.27 35.15
N ARG A 225 -4.78 -4.59 34.70
CA ARG A 225 -3.67 -4.96 35.60
C ARG A 225 -3.07 -3.77 36.33
N GLU A 226 -3.13 -2.59 35.74
CA GLU A 226 -2.67 -1.34 36.35
C GLU A 226 -3.62 -0.84 37.45
N ARG A 227 -4.86 -1.35 37.54
CA ARG A 227 -5.91 -0.87 38.45
C ARG A 227 -6.71 -2.00 39.08
N GLU A 228 -6.64 -2.13 40.41
CA GLU A 228 -7.37 -3.18 41.16
C GLU A 228 -8.90 -3.13 40.96
N THR A 229 -9.48 -1.94 40.82
CA THR A 229 -10.93 -1.72 40.61
C THR A 229 -11.43 -2.26 39.26
N ALA A 230 -10.52 -2.49 38.31
CA ALA A 230 -10.85 -2.97 36.97
C ALA A 230 -10.75 -4.50 36.83
N ALA A 231 -10.45 -5.24 37.90
CA ALA A 231 -10.38 -6.71 37.87
C ALA A 231 -11.65 -7.42 37.34
N PRO A 232 -12.89 -6.96 37.61
CA PRO A 232 -14.10 -7.59 37.08
C PRO A 232 -14.22 -7.55 35.55
N LEU A 233 -13.59 -6.55 34.90
CA LEU A 233 -13.65 -6.39 33.44
C LEU A 233 -13.05 -7.58 32.69
N ARG A 234 -12.12 -8.31 33.30
CA ARG A 234 -11.55 -9.52 32.69
C ARG A 234 -12.60 -10.61 32.52
N HIS A 235 -13.43 -10.84 33.54
CA HIS A 235 -14.50 -11.83 33.46
C HIS A 235 -15.58 -11.41 32.46
N GLU A 236 -15.89 -10.12 32.38
CA GLU A 236 -16.81 -9.60 31.37
C GLU A 236 -16.27 -9.75 29.95
N LEU A 237 -14.96 -9.54 29.76
CA LEU A 237 -14.26 -9.78 28.49
C LEU A 237 -14.26 -11.25 28.08
N ASP A 238 -13.97 -12.16 29.01
CA ASP A 238 -14.04 -13.59 28.77
C ASP A 238 -15.46 -13.99 28.34
N ALA A 239 -16.50 -13.50 29.02
CA ALA A 239 -17.89 -13.76 28.65
C ALA A 239 -18.24 -13.20 27.26
N ALA A 240 -17.79 -11.98 26.95
CA ALA A 240 -18.03 -11.34 25.65
C ALA A 240 -17.36 -12.10 24.49
N LEU A 241 -16.12 -12.59 24.68
CA LEU A 241 -15.40 -13.37 23.66
C LEU A 241 -15.95 -14.80 23.53
N ALA A 242 -16.31 -15.44 24.65
CA ALA A 242 -16.88 -16.78 24.68
C ALA A 242 -18.19 -16.86 23.89
N SER A 243 -19.03 -15.81 23.94
CA SER A 243 -20.25 -15.72 23.13
C SER A 243 -20.01 -15.80 21.61
N ARG A 244 -18.76 -15.65 21.17
CA ARG A 244 -18.31 -15.66 19.78
C ARG A 244 -17.37 -16.83 19.46
N GLY A 245 -17.18 -17.76 20.40
CA GLY A 245 -16.26 -18.89 20.24
C GLY A 245 -14.78 -18.50 20.19
N GLN A 246 -14.40 -17.36 20.79
CA GLN A 246 -13.01 -16.90 20.87
C GLN A 246 -12.55 -16.85 22.33
N THR A 247 -11.26 -17.03 22.56
CA THR A 247 -10.62 -16.84 23.87
C THR A 247 -9.77 -15.57 23.90
N ILE A 248 -9.43 -15.10 25.11
CA ILE A 248 -8.44 -14.02 25.28
C ILE A 248 -7.09 -14.39 24.64
N GLU A 249 -6.66 -15.65 24.77
CA GLU A 249 -5.39 -16.11 24.19
C GLU A 249 -5.40 -16.05 22.66
N ASP A 250 -6.53 -16.40 22.03
CA ASP A 250 -6.71 -16.28 20.59
C ASP A 250 -6.63 -14.81 20.15
N ALA A 251 -7.25 -13.90 20.90
CA ALA A 251 -7.18 -12.46 20.63
C ALA A 251 -5.75 -11.92 20.76
N ILE A 252 -5.01 -12.31 21.81
CA ILE A 252 -3.60 -11.92 21.99
C ILE A 252 -2.74 -12.44 20.83
N ARG A 253 -2.89 -13.71 20.47
CA ARG A 253 -2.13 -14.34 19.38
C ARG A 253 -2.46 -13.71 18.02
N SER A 254 -3.74 -13.39 17.80
CA SER A 254 -4.22 -12.72 16.58
C SER A 254 -3.62 -11.33 16.45
N GLU A 255 -3.65 -10.52 17.52
CA GLU A 255 -3.08 -9.17 17.52
C GLU A 255 -1.56 -9.19 17.34
N ALA A 256 -0.83 -10.10 18.00
CA ALA A 256 0.63 -10.21 17.85
C ALA A 256 1.02 -10.55 16.39
N ARG A 257 0.31 -11.49 15.76
CA ARG A 257 0.50 -11.84 14.33
C ARG A 257 0.16 -10.66 13.43
N HIS A 258 -0.94 -9.96 13.72
CA HIS A 258 -1.35 -8.78 12.97
C HIS A 258 -0.30 -7.67 13.05
N GLN A 259 0.18 -7.32 14.24
CA GLN A 259 1.22 -6.29 14.41
C GLN A 259 2.52 -6.63 13.69
N ALA A 260 2.97 -7.89 13.77
CA ALA A 260 4.16 -8.33 13.05
C ALA A 260 3.99 -8.21 11.53
N ALA A 261 2.83 -8.60 11.00
CA ALA A 261 2.52 -8.50 9.57
C ALA A 261 2.44 -7.04 9.11
N GLU A 262 1.76 -6.17 9.87
CA GLU A 262 1.64 -4.74 9.56
C GLU A 262 3.00 -4.04 9.64
N GLN A 263 3.84 -4.37 10.62
CA GLN A 263 5.20 -3.85 10.72
C GLN A 263 6.03 -4.23 9.50
N ALA A 264 6.04 -5.53 9.13
CA ALA A 264 6.78 -6.00 7.97
C ALA A 264 6.30 -5.33 6.67
N PHE A 265 4.98 -5.19 6.49
CA PHE A 265 4.41 -4.55 5.31
C PHE A 265 4.75 -3.06 5.26
N MET A 266 4.64 -2.33 6.38
CA MET A 266 5.03 -0.93 6.47
C MET A 266 6.52 -0.74 6.14
N ALA A 267 7.38 -1.62 6.67
CA ALA A 267 8.80 -1.62 6.38
C ALA A 267 9.10 -1.84 4.90
N ASN A 268 8.44 -2.83 4.28
CA ASN A 268 8.58 -3.09 2.85
C ASN A 268 8.13 -1.89 2.00
N LEU A 269 6.99 -1.27 2.30
CA LEU A 269 6.50 -0.10 1.56
C LEU A 269 7.49 1.07 1.63
N ILE A 270 8.04 1.35 2.81
CA ILE A 270 9.04 2.42 2.98
C ILE A 270 10.34 2.07 2.26
N GLY A 271 10.81 0.82 2.36
CA GLY A 271 12.00 0.34 1.64
C GLY A 271 11.83 0.46 0.12
N SER A 272 10.69 0.06 -0.40
CA SER A 272 10.32 0.21 -1.81
C SER A 272 10.24 1.66 -2.25
N LEU A 273 9.75 2.56 -1.38
CA LEU A 273 9.70 3.99 -1.69
C LEU A 273 11.11 4.59 -1.76
N ARG A 274 12.03 4.18 -0.87
CA ARG A 274 13.45 4.55 -0.95
C ARG A 274 14.06 4.05 -2.24
N LEU A 275 13.90 2.75 -2.55
CA LEU A 275 14.39 2.13 -3.78
C LEU A 275 13.94 2.92 -5.01
N VAL A 276 12.64 3.16 -5.15
CA VAL A 276 12.05 3.87 -6.29
C VAL A 276 12.57 5.31 -6.41
N SER A 277 12.95 5.93 -5.30
CA SER A 277 13.47 7.30 -5.29
C SER A 277 14.95 7.38 -5.67
N SER A 278 15.73 6.31 -5.45
CA SER A 278 17.16 6.25 -5.78
C SER A 278 17.48 5.41 -7.02
N PHE A 279 16.46 4.86 -7.69
CA PHE A 279 16.63 3.97 -8.83
C PHE A 279 17.08 4.73 -10.09
N ASP A 280 17.97 4.13 -10.89
CA ASP A 280 18.32 4.67 -12.21
C ASP A 280 17.20 4.33 -13.22
N TRP A 281 16.28 5.28 -13.37
CA TRP A 281 15.15 5.12 -14.30
C TRP A 281 15.54 5.23 -15.76
N SER A 282 16.68 5.85 -16.06
CA SER A 282 17.22 5.95 -17.41
C SER A 282 17.73 4.59 -17.88
N GLU A 283 18.55 3.92 -17.06
CA GLU A 283 18.99 2.55 -17.32
C GLU A 283 17.82 1.57 -17.38
N PHE A 284 16.87 1.70 -16.45
CA PHE A 284 15.66 0.88 -16.45
C PHE A 284 14.87 1.03 -17.74
N PHE A 285 14.60 2.27 -18.18
CA PHE A 285 13.87 2.53 -19.41
C PHE A 285 14.53 1.84 -20.61
N GLU A 286 15.86 1.95 -20.75
CA GLU A 286 16.57 1.35 -21.87
C GLU A 286 16.51 -0.19 -21.86
N SER A 287 16.54 -0.81 -20.67
CA SER A 287 16.43 -2.26 -20.53
C SER A 287 15.07 -2.82 -20.94
N VAL A 288 13.98 -2.09 -20.69
CA VAL A 288 12.61 -2.60 -20.92
C VAL A 288 11.91 -1.98 -22.13
N SER A 289 12.44 -0.92 -22.72
CA SER A 289 11.82 -0.22 -23.85
C SER A 289 11.92 -1.05 -25.13
N LEU A 290 10.78 -1.49 -25.65
CA LEU A 290 10.72 -2.18 -26.94
C LEU A 290 11.15 -1.27 -28.11
N VAL A 291 10.94 0.05 -27.99
CA VAL A 291 11.40 1.03 -28.98
C VAL A 291 12.93 1.14 -28.96
N GLU A 292 13.52 1.22 -27.76
CA GLU A 292 14.98 1.23 -27.61
C GLU A 292 15.59 -0.02 -28.23
N GLN A 293 15.03 -1.20 -27.95
CA GLN A 293 15.50 -2.47 -28.53
C GLN A 293 15.45 -2.50 -30.06
N VAL A 294 14.51 -1.78 -30.69
CA VAL A 294 14.44 -1.65 -32.15
C VAL A 294 15.49 -0.66 -32.66
N LEU A 295 15.64 0.50 -32.03
CA LEU A 295 16.62 1.52 -32.42
C LEU A 295 18.07 1.03 -32.26
N GLN A 296 18.34 0.18 -31.26
CA GLN A 296 19.63 -0.49 -31.07
C GLN A 296 20.01 -1.44 -32.21
N ARG A 297 19.06 -1.82 -33.08
CA ARG A 297 19.33 -2.64 -34.28
C ARG A 297 19.75 -1.80 -35.49
N ASP A 298 20.11 -0.54 -35.28
CA ASP A 298 20.73 0.31 -36.31
C ASP A 298 21.86 -0.46 -37.04
N PRO A 299 21.74 -0.71 -38.36
CA PRO A 299 22.71 -1.49 -39.12
C PRO A 299 24.14 -0.94 -39.07
N VAL A 300 24.30 0.36 -38.85
CA VAL A 300 25.62 1.02 -38.79
C VAL A 300 26.08 1.23 -37.33
N ALA A 301 25.25 0.83 -36.35
CA ALA A 301 25.51 0.91 -34.92
C ALA A 301 25.87 2.32 -34.41
N VAL A 302 25.42 3.37 -35.10
CA VAL A 302 25.63 4.77 -34.69
C VAL A 302 24.75 5.06 -33.48
N TYR A 303 23.48 4.67 -33.53
CA TYR A 303 22.53 4.90 -32.44
C TYR A 303 23.04 4.35 -31.10
N GLY A 304 23.49 3.08 -31.07
CA GLY A 304 23.96 2.43 -29.84
C GLY A 304 25.25 3.03 -29.24
N ARG A 305 25.97 3.87 -29.99
CA ARG A 305 27.17 4.58 -29.52
C ARG A 305 26.88 6.00 -29.03
N MET A 306 25.65 6.48 -29.19
CA MET A 306 25.25 7.81 -28.73
C MET A 306 25.08 7.84 -27.21
N ASP A 307 25.34 9.02 -26.63
CA ASP A 307 25.01 9.28 -25.23
C ASP A 307 23.49 9.22 -25.00
N PHE A 308 23.10 9.07 -23.73
CA PHE A 308 21.70 8.94 -23.34
C PHE A 308 20.84 10.12 -23.83
N ALA A 309 21.32 11.36 -23.72
CA ALA A 309 20.53 12.55 -24.08
C ALA A 309 20.30 12.64 -25.59
N SER A 310 21.29 12.22 -26.38
CA SER A 310 21.15 12.08 -27.83
C SER A 310 20.12 11.01 -28.17
N ARG A 311 20.23 9.80 -27.60
CA ARG A 311 19.25 8.72 -27.80
C ARG A 311 17.85 9.16 -27.38
N ASP A 312 17.72 9.86 -26.26
CA ASP A 312 16.44 10.36 -25.75
C ASP A 312 15.72 11.33 -26.67
N ARG A 313 16.43 12.01 -27.58
CA ARG A 313 15.79 12.86 -28.59
C ARG A 313 15.25 12.08 -29.79
N TYR A 314 15.77 10.88 -30.06
CA TYR A 314 15.31 10.02 -31.17
C TYR A 314 14.01 9.28 -30.84
N ARG A 315 13.73 9.06 -29.55
CA ARG A 315 12.52 8.41 -29.02
C ARG A 315 11.46 9.45 -28.65
#